data_AF-A0AAW5D6W0-F1
#
_entry.id   AF-A0AAW5D6W0-F1
#
_cell.length_a   1.000
_cell.length_b   1.000
_cell.length_c   1.000
_cell.angle_alpha   90.00
_cell.angle_beta   90.00
_cell.angle_gamma   90.00
#
_symmetry.space_group_name_H-M   'P 1'
#
loop_
_entity.id
_entity.type
_entity.pdbx_description
1 polymer ?
#
loop_
_entity_poly.entity_id
_entity_poly.type
_entity_poly.pdbx_seq_one_letter_code
_entity_poly.pdbx_strand_id
1 'polypeptide(L)'
;MTLWKSELVDGLSKAASQTKNDSHSLYTVLKRLFHTIVVSAVFALIVVLLLLFQQYQNDWLTVQTRFSGESIARQYAKLLQPAFIADALSNQETENNVDSALSDTLTQREYIESVASILVDEPHILALSVFDKDGRYIAPLPQIASVVSMSQSQSVTPLTYVGVITDDNENLLGYVNIHMNTQAVLESPLTLRYQLALIACILVFLALMLGIYLTRAFYKSRPWFIQVIESKRNKEKR
;
A
#
# COMPACT_ATOMS: atom_id res chain seq x y z
N MET A 1 -48.45 -25.70 76.46
CA MET A 1 -48.35 -24.38 75.78
C MET A 1 -46.87 -24.04 75.55
N THR A 2 -46.14 -24.92 74.86
CA THR A 2 -44.66 -24.85 74.74
C THR A 2 -44.13 -25.40 73.42
N LEU A 3 -45.02 -25.74 72.47
CA LEU A 3 -44.66 -26.28 71.15
C LEU A 3 -44.61 -25.23 70.03
N TRP A 4 -45.08 -24.00 70.28
CA TRP A 4 -45.11 -22.92 69.28
C TRP A 4 -43.91 -21.96 69.37
N LYS A 5 -43.02 -22.14 70.35
CA LYS A 5 -41.89 -21.23 70.59
C LYS A 5 -40.59 -21.70 69.92
N SER A 6 -40.47 -22.98 69.56
CA SER A 6 -39.27 -23.52 68.90
C SER A 6 -39.27 -23.26 67.39
N GLU A 7 -40.40 -23.39 66.70
CA GLU A 7 -40.47 -23.16 65.24
C GLU A 7 -40.29 -21.69 64.85
N LEU A 8 -40.72 -20.74 65.69
CA LEU A 8 -40.50 -19.31 65.45
C LEU A 8 -39.03 -18.90 65.62
N VAL A 9 -38.30 -19.56 66.53
CA VAL A 9 -36.87 -19.29 66.75
C VAL A 9 -36.01 -19.90 65.63
N ASP A 10 -36.39 -21.06 65.10
CA ASP A 10 -35.71 -21.66 63.94
C ASP A 10 -36.03 -20.95 62.62
N GLY A 11 -37.24 -20.39 62.47
CA GLY A 11 -37.58 -19.56 61.31
C GLY A 11 -36.83 -18.22 61.29
N LEU A 12 -36.65 -17.58 62.45
CA LEU A 12 -35.93 -16.30 62.59
C LEU A 12 -34.41 -16.46 62.53
N SER A 13 -33.85 -17.57 63.04
CA SER A 13 -32.41 -17.88 62.92
C SER A 13 -32.02 -18.26 61.49
N LYS A 14 -32.93 -18.91 60.75
CA LYS A 14 -32.75 -19.26 59.33
C LYS A 14 -32.93 -18.04 58.41
N ALA A 15 -33.77 -17.08 58.78
CA ALA A 15 -33.90 -15.81 58.06
C ALA A 15 -32.69 -14.88 58.26
N ALA A 16 -32.03 -14.92 59.42
CA ALA A 16 -30.87 -14.09 59.72
C ALA A 16 -29.56 -14.56 59.06
N SER A 17 -29.50 -15.79 58.53
CA SER A 17 -28.32 -16.33 57.83
C SER A 17 -28.43 -16.28 56.31
N GLN A 18 -29.48 -15.65 55.79
CA GLN A 18 -29.74 -15.52 54.36
C GLN A 18 -29.55 -14.10 53.84
N THR A 19 -28.63 -13.32 54.43
CA THR A 19 -27.87 -12.34 53.65
C THR A 19 -26.87 -13.10 52.79
N LYS A 20 -27.41 -13.73 51.74
CA LYS A 20 -26.62 -14.08 50.57
C LYS A 20 -26.13 -12.75 50.02
N ASN A 21 -24.94 -12.35 50.49
CA ASN A 21 -24.19 -11.28 49.88
C ASN A 21 -23.90 -11.75 48.45
N ASP A 22 -24.80 -11.40 47.53
CA ASP A 22 -24.50 -11.25 46.12
C ASP A 22 -23.60 -10.01 45.97
N SER A 23 -22.51 -9.98 46.75
CA SER A 23 -21.30 -9.28 46.36
C SER A 23 -20.86 -9.99 45.09
N HIS A 24 -21.37 -9.53 43.95
CA HIS A 24 -20.74 -9.72 42.66
C HIS A 24 -19.27 -9.40 42.90
N SER A 25 -18.46 -10.46 43.03
CA SER A 25 -17.09 -10.31 43.53
C SER A 25 -16.43 -9.23 42.68
N LEU A 26 -15.70 -8.29 43.30
CA LEU A 26 -14.97 -7.25 42.56
C LEU A 26 -14.19 -7.86 41.38
N TYR A 27 -13.73 -9.10 41.56
CA TYR A 27 -13.17 -9.95 40.52
C TYR A 27 -14.06 -10.14 39.28
N THR A 28 -15.36 -10.40 39.41
CA THR A 28 -16.31 -10.53 38.28
C THR A 28 -16.49 -9.21 37.53
N VAL A 29 -16.57 -8.08 38.24
CA VAL A 29 -16.69 -6.74 37.63
C VAL A 29 -15.39 -6.38 36.92
N LEU A 30 -14.25 -6.57 37.59
CA LEU A 30 -12.92 -6.32 37.04
C LEU A 30 -12.64 -7.21 35.82
N LYS A 31 -13.03 -8.49 35.86
CA LYS A 31 -12.91 -9.41 34.72
C LYS A 31 -13.72 -8.93 33.52
N ARG A 32 -14.97 -8.50 33.72
CA ARG A 32 -15.80 -7.95 32.63
C ARG A 32 -15.19 -6.67 32.07
N LEU A 33 -14.74 -5.77 32.94
CA LEU A 33 -14.06 -4.52 32.56
C LEU A 33 -12.87 -4.79 31.63
N PHE A 34 -11.94 -5.65 32.03
CA PHE A 34 -10.80 -6.04 31.20
C PHE A 34 -11.24 -6.64 29.87
N HIS A 35 -12.27 -7.49 29.88
CA HIS A 35 -12.77 -8.09 28.65
C HIS A 35 -13.39 -7.04 27.70
N THR A 36 -14.13 -6.07 28.21
CA THR A 36 -14.65 -4.94 27.43
C THR A 36 -13.54 -4.04 26.89
N ILE A 37 -12.49 -3.76 27.68
CA ILE A 37 -11.34 -2.98 27.21
C ILE A 37 -10.63 -3.69 26.07
N VAL A 38 -10.38 -4.99 26.21
CA VAL A 38 -9.73 -5.80 25.16
C VAL A 38 -10.59 -5.83 23.89
N VAL A 39 -11.91 -6.07 24.02
CA VAL A 39 -12.82 -6.09 22.87
C VAL A 39 -12.91 -4.72 22.20
N SER A 40 -12.98 -3.64 22.97
CA SER A 40 -12.97 -2.26 22.45
C SER A 40 -11.67 -1.93 21.73
N ALA A 41 -10.52 -2.35 22.28
CA ALA A 41 -9.22 -2.14 21.65
C ALA A 41 -9.09 -2.90 20.33
N VAL A 42 -9.56 -4.15 20.28
CA VAL A 42 -9.60 -4.95 19.04
C VAL A 42 -10.51 -4.28 18.01
N PHE A 43 -11.69 -3.80 18.42
CA PHE A 43 -12.61 -3.11 17.51
C PHE A 43 -12.01 -1.82 16.94
N ALA A 44 -11.39 -0.99 17.79
CA ALA A 44 -10.70 0.22 17.34
C ALA A 44 -9.56 -0.11 16.36
N LEU A 45 -8.79 -1.16 16.63
CA LEU A 45 -7.70 -1.60 15.76
C LEU A 45 -8.20 -2.08 14.41
N ILE A 46 -9.34 -2.77 14.35
CA ILE A 46 -10.01 -3.17 13.10
C ILE A 46 -10.41 -1.92 12.28
N VAL A 47 -11.00 -0.91 12.92
CA VAL A 47 -11.38 0.34 12.24
C VAL A 47 -10.15 1.05 11.67
N VAL A 48 -9.08 1.18 12.46
CA VAL A 48 -7.82 1.78 11.98
C VAL A 48 -7.22 0.99 10.82
N LEU A 49 -7.23 -0.35 10.90
CA LEU A 49 -6.73 -1.21 9.84
C LEU A 49 -7.53 -1.05 8.54
N LEU A 50 -8.86 -0.93 8.63
CA LEU A 50 -9.72 -0.67 7.47
C LEU A 50 -9.42 0.69 6.83
N LEU A 51 -9.25 1.74 7.64
CA LEU A 51 -8.90 3.06 7.13
C LEU A 51 -7.54 3.07 6.46
N LEU A 52 -6.53 2.45 7.08
CA LEU A 52 -5.19 2.33 6.50
C LEU A 52 -5.21 1.50 5.21
N PHE A 53 -5.97 0.42 5.18
CA PHE A 53 -6.12 -0.39 3.98
C PHE A 53 -6.77 0.41 2.85
N GLN A 54 -7.83 1.17 3.14
CA GLN A 54 -8.50 2.00 2.14
C GLN A 54 -7.58 3.10 1.61
N GLN A 55 -6.87 3.81 2.49
CA GLN A 55 -5.88 4.81 2.10
C GLN A 55 -4.79 4.19 1.22
N TYR A 56 -4.25 3.04 1.64
CA TYR A 56 -3.25 2.33 0.88
C TYR A 56 -3.76 1.92 -0.49
N GLN A 57 -5.01 1.44 -0.64
CA GLN A 57 -5.55 1.10 -1.96
C GLN A 57 -5.63 2.30 -2.91
N ASN A 58 -5.99 3.47 -2.37
CA ASN A 58 -6.11 4.70 -3.17
C ASN A 58 -4.76 5.21 -3.66
N ASP A 59 -3.74 5.17 -2.80
CA ASP A 59 -2.44 5.79 -3.08
C ASP A 59 -1.50 4.86 -3.87
N TRP A 60 -1.64 3.54 -3.71
CA TRP A 60 -0.69 2.57 -4.23
C TRP A 60 -0.51 2.66 -5.75
N LEU A 61 -1.62 2.80 -6.48
CA LEU A 61 -1.61 2.71 -7.93
C LEU A 61 -0.77 3.84 -8.48
N THR A 62 -1.08 5.05 -8.01
CA THR A 62 -0.37 6.28 -8.33
C THR A 62 1.10 6.18 -7.99
N VAL A 63 1.44 5.69 -6.79
CA VAL A 63 2.84 5.57 -6.34
C VAL A 63 3.62 4.61 -7.24
N GLN A 64 3.09 3.41 -7.49
CA GLN A 64 3.77 2.37 -8.24
C GLN A 64 3.98 2.77 -9.70
N THR A 65 2.96 3.36 -10.32
CA THR A 65 3.07 3.80 -11.73
C THR A 65 3.94 5.03 -11.86
N ARG A 66 3.88 5.98 -10.92
CA ARG A 66 4.60 7.25 -11.00
C ARG A 66 6.10 7.06 -10.89
N PHE A 67 6.57 6.31 -9.90
CA PHE A 67 8.01 6.07 -9.73
C PHE A 67 8.61 5.33 -10.92
N SER A 68 7.90 4.34 -11.47
CA SER A 68 8.34 3.61 -12.66
C SER A 68 8.34 4.52 -13.89
N GLY A 69 7.25 5.26 -14.13
CA GLY A 69 7.11 6.09 -15.32
C GLY A 69 8.03 7.30 -15.35
N GLU A 70 8.22 8.00 -14.23
CA GLU A 70 9.18 9.11 -14.14
C GLU A 70 10.63 8.62 -14.35
N SER A 71 10.95 7.42 -13.86
CA SER A 71 12.29 6.83 -14.06
C SER A 71 12.54 6.44 -15.52
N ILE A 72 11.56 5.78 -16.16
CA ILE A 72 11.63 5.45 -17.59
C ILE A 72 11.75 6.73 -18.42
N ALA A 73 10.94 7.75 -18.12
CA ALA A 73 11.01 9.03 -18.81
C ALA A 73 12.38 9.72 -18.70
N ARG A 74 13.00 9.66 -17.52
CA ARG A 74 14.36 10.16 -17.32
C ARG A 74 15.40 9.35 -18.08
N GLN A 75 15.27 8.03 -18.11
CA GLN A 75 16.20 7.17 -18.85
C GLN A 75 16.09 7.40 -20.35
N TYR A 76 14.88 7.49 -20.88
CA TYR A 76 14.64 7.73 -22.30
C TYR A 76 15.13 9.11 -22.72
N ALA A 77 14.93 10.13 -21.88
CA ALA A 77 15.50 11.47 -22.10
C ALA A 77 17.03 11.42 -22.22
N LYS A 78 17.71 10.62 -21.37
CA LYS A 78 19.16 10.42 -21.45
C LYS A 78 19.61 9.65 -22.69
N LEU A 79 18.83 8.67 -23.15
CA LEU A 79 19.14 7.93 -24.38
C LEU A 79 19.01 8.81 -25.63
N LEU A 80 18.10 9.78 -25.61
CA LEU A 80 17.91 10.73 -26.70
C LEU A 80 18.90 11.91 -26.64
N GLN A 81 19.47 12.19 -25.46
CA GLN A 81 20.40 13.30 -25.22
C GLN A 81 21.51 13.47 -26.27
N PRO A 82 22.20 12.41 -26.76
CA PRO A 82 23.29 12.57 -27.72
C PRO A 82 22.89 13.25 -29.03
N ALA A 83 21.68 12.99 -29.53
CA ALA A 83 21.17 13.64 -30.74
C ALA A 83 20.88 15.14 -30.54
N PHE A 84 20.49 15.53 -29.33
CA PHE A 84 20.25 16.94 -29.00
C PHE A 84 21.55 17.70 -28.72
N ILE A 85 22.55 17.05 -28.13
CA ILE A 85 23.88 17.65 -27.94
C ILE A 85 24.58 17.87 -29.28
N ALA A 86 24.55 16.88 -30.19
CA ALA A 86 25.17 17.00 -31.50
C ALA A 86 24.58 18.18 -32.31
N ASP A 87 23.26 18.36 -32.25
CA ASP A 87 22.56 19.48 -32.88
C ASP A 87 22.85 20.82 -32.20
N ALA A 88 22.88 20.87 -30.87
CA ALA A 88 23.24 22.09 -30.13
C ALA A 88 24.67 22.56 -30.45
N LEU A 89 25.62 21.63 -30.61
CA LEU A 89 27.00 21.94 -31.00
C LEU A 89 27.09 22.41 -32.45
N SER A 90 26.40 21.76 -33.40
CA SER A 90 26.39 22.18 -34.82
C SER A 90 25.82 23.59 -35.00
N ASN A 91 24.75 23.92 -34.28
CA ASN A 91 24.13 25.24 -34.32
C ASN A 91 25.02 26.36 -33.74
N GLN A 92 26.00 26.02 -32.90
CA GLN A 92 26.95 26.99 -32.34
C GLN A 92 28.12 27.28 -33.29
N GLU A 93 28.46 26.34 -34.18
CA GLU A 93 29.56 26.47 -35.14
C GLU A 93 29.11 26.99 -36.53
N THR A 94 27.82 26.90 -36.84
CA THR A 94 27.29 27.14 -38.19
C THR A 94 26.38 28.38 -38.26
N GLU A 95 26.97 29.58 -38.33
CA GLU A 95 26.22 30.78 -38.76
C GLU A 95 26.24 31.01 -40.29
N ASN A 96 26.95 30.18 -41.09
CA ASN A 96 27.27 30.53 -42.49
C ASN A 96 26.95 29.48 -43.59
N ASN A 97 26.30 28.34 -43.33
CA ASN A 97 25.94 27.38 -44.40
C ASN A 97 24.56 26.74 -44.17
N VAL A 98 23.63 26.99 -45.10
CA VAL A 98 22.24 26.48 -45.04
C VAL A 98 22.16 24.98 -45.38
N ASP A 99 23.05 24.48 -46.23
CA ASP A 99 23.04 23.07 -46.67
C ASP A 99 23.56 22.08 -45.62
N SER A 100 24.43 22.51 -44.68
CA SER A 100 24.90 21.66 -43.59
C SER A 100 23.85 21.50 -42.49
N ALA A 101 23.14 22.58 -42.13
CA ALA A 101 22.07 22.56 -41.12
C ALA A 101 20.92 21.59 -41.48
N LEU A 102 20.57 21.50 -42.77
CA LEU A 102 19.54 20.55 -43.22
C LEU A 102 20.01 19.08 -43.10
N SER A 103 21.29 18.82 -43.33
CA SER A 103 21.86 17.48 -43.22
C SER A 103 21.96 17.03 -41.75
N ASP A 104 22.35 17.94 -40.86
CA ASP A 104 22.47 17.67 -39.43
C ASP A 104 21.11 17.40 -38.78
N THR A 105 20.07 18.16 -39.15
CA THR A 105 18.70 17.92 -38.67
C THR A 105 18.11 16.59 -39.16
N LEU A 106 18.45 16.15 -40.38
CA LEU A 106 18.04 14.85 -40.89
C LEU A 106 18.73 13.70 -40.14
N THR A 107 20.03 13.82 -39.87
CA THR A 107 20.77 12.80 -39.10
C THR A 107 20.34 12.73 -37.63
N GLN A 108 20.04 13.87 -37.02
CA GLN A 108 19.43 13.95 -35.69
C GLN A 108 18.11 13.18 -35.65
N ARG A 109 17.23 13.42 -36.63
CA ARG A 109 15.92 12.77 -36.70
C ARG A 109 16.05 11.26 -36.90
N GLU A 110 16.94 10.82 -37.78
CA GLU A 110 17.18 9.38 -38.02
C GLU A 110 17.69 8.67 -36.76
N TYR A 111 18.59 9.32 -36.01
CA TYR A 111 19.01 8.80 -34.70
C TYR A 111 17.84 8.71 -33.72
N ILE A 112 17.07 9.79 -33.58
CA ILE A 112 15.91 9.81 -32.66
C ILE A 112 14.91 8.72 -33.04
N GLU A 113 14.57 8.56 -34.32
CA GLU A 113 13.66 7.52 -34.80
C GLU A 113 14.21 6.10 -34.54
N SER A 114 15.52 5.89 -34.72
CA SER A 114 16.16 4.60 -34.42
C SER A 114 16.06 4.23 -32.93
N VAL A 115 16.39 5.17 -32.03
CA VAL A 115 16.31 4.95 -30.58
C VAL A 115 14.85 4.78 -30.19
N ALA A 116 13.99 5.68 -30.65
CA ALA A 116 12.58 5.67 -30.32
C ALA A 116 11.88 4.38 -30.76
N SER A 117 12.25 3.79 -31.90
CA SER A 117 11.65 2.53 -32.38
C SER A 117 11.96 1.36 -31.46
N ILE A 118 13.17 1.30 -30.91
CA ILE A 118 13.59 0.31 -29.91
C ILE A 118 12.79 0.48 -28.61
N LEU A 119 12.57 1.74 -28.21
CA LEU A 119 11.87 2.07 -26.96
C LEU A 119 10.37 1.79 -27.03
N VAL A 120 9.73 1.97 -28.20
CA VAL A 120 8.31 1.66 -28.39
C VAL A 120 8.02 0.16 -28.37
N ASP A 121 9.00 -0.67 -28.73
CA ASP A 121 8.86 -2.14 -28.67
C ASP A 121 8.84 -2.69 -27.22
N GLU A 122 9.10 -1.86 -26.20
CA GLU A 122 8.96 -2.28 -24.81
C GLU A 122 7.49 -2.55 -24.43
N PRO A 123 7.18 -3.66 -23.72
CA PRO A 123 5.81 -4.07 -23.42
C PRO A 123 5.02 -3.08 -22.55
N HIS A 124 5.72 -2.15 -21.88
CA HIS A 124 5.15 -1.16 -20.98
C HIS A 124 4.91 0.20 -21.66
N ILE A 125 5.28 0.36 -22.93
CA ILE A 125 5.17 1.60 -23.70
C ILE A 125 4.07 1.45 -24.75
N LEU A 126 3.17 2.43 -24.83
CA LEU A 126 2.14 2.52 -25.86
C LEU A 126 2.55 3.46 -26.99
N ALA A 127 3.23 4.55 -26.65
CA ALA A 127 3.77 5.49 -27.62
C ALA A 127 4.86 6.37 -27.02
N LEU A 128 5.71 6.86 -27.91
CA LEU A 128 6.74 7.85 -27.65
C LEU A 128 6.54 9.06 -28.54
N SER A 129 6.80 10.24 -28.02
CA SER A 129 6.74 11.50 -28.76
C SER A 129 7.86 12.41 -28.30
N VAL A 130 8.67 12.89 -29.24
CA VAL A 130 9.84 13.71 -28.95
C VAL A 130 9.63 15.13 -29.45
N PHE A 131 9.91 16.09 -28.57
CA PHE A 131 9.72 17.51 -28.80
C PHE A 131 11.03 18.27 -28.61
N ASP A 132 11.19 19.32 -29.39
CA ASP A 132 12.23 20.33 -29.25
C ASP A 132 11.99 21.21 -28.01
N LYS A 133 12.98 22.01 -27.61
CA LYS A 133 12.90 23.04 -26.56
C LYS A 133 11.73 24.01 -26.76
N ASP A 134 11.36 24.27 -28.01
CA ASP A 134 10.26 25.16 -28.38
C ASP A 134 8.90 24.44 -28.44
N GLY A 135 8.85 23.16 -28.06
CA GLY A 135 7.64 22.33 -28.13
C GLY A 135 7.28 21.88 -29.54
N ARG A 136 8.20 22.01 -30.51
CA ARG A 136 8.02 21.52 -31.88
C ARG A 136 8.22 20.01 -31.94
N TYR A 137 7.39 19.33 -32.72
CA TYR A 137 7.43 17.86 -32.82
C TYR A 137 8.56 17.41 -33.75
N ILE A 138 9.49 16.58 -33.24
CA ILE A 138 10.70 16.16 -33.98
C ILE A 138 10.53 14.79 -34.64
N ALA A 139 9.99 13.79 -33.93
CA ALA A 139 9.95 12.41 -34.44
C ALA A 139 8.56 11.77 -34.23
N PRO A 140 7.91 11.28 -35.31
CA PRO A 140 6.70 10.49 -35.24
C PRO A 140 7.05 9.02 -35.09
N LEU A 141 6.72 8.46 -33.93
CA LEU A 141 6.36 7.04 -33.80
C LEU A 141 4.87 6.98 -33.43
N PRO A 142 4.19 5.87 -33.75
CA PRO A 142 2.85 5.88 -34.33
C PRO A 142 1.93 6.84 -33.57
N GLN A 143 1.28 7.75 -34.31
CA GLN A 143 0.28 8.66 -33.76
C GLN A 143 -0.80 7.84 -33.07
N ILE A 144 -0.69 7.70 -31.76
CA ILE A 144 -1.73 7.06 -30.98
C ILE A 144 -2.92 7.99 -30.87
N ALA A 145 -4.09 7.38 -30.77
CA ALA A 145 -5.32 8.10 -30.48
C ALA A 145 -5.13 8.93 -29.20
N SER A 146 -5.74 10.11 -29.13
CA SER A 146 -5.70 10.97 -27.93
C SER A 146 -5.93 10.17 -26.64
N VAL A 147 -5.31 10.58 -25.54
CA VAL A 147 -5.53 10.00 -24.20
C VAL A 147 -7.03 9.93 -23.88
N VAL A 148 -7.82 10.89 -24.37
CA VAL A 148 -9.28 10.92 -24.22
C VAL A 148 -9.95 9.75 -24.95
N SER A 149 -9.56 9.47 -26.19
CA SER A 149 -10.08 8.32 -26.95
C SER A 149 -9.58 6.99 -26.41
N MET A 150 -8.34 6.90 -25.91
CA MET A 150 -7.82 5.69 -25.29
C MET A 150 -8.51 5.37 -23.97
N SER A 151 -8.87 6.40 -23.19
CA SER A 151 -9.64 6.22 -21.95
C SER A 151 -11.06 5.70 -22.19
N GLN A 152 -11.59 5.78 -23.41
CA GLN A 152 -12.91 5.24 -23.75
C GLN A 152 -12.86 3.78 -24.20
N SER A 153 -11.71 3.32 -24.72
CA SER A 153 -11.55 1.95 -25.24
C SER A 153 -10.83 1.02 -24.27
N GLN A 154 -10.04 1.54 -23.34
CA GLN A 154 -9.28 0.76 -22.36
C GLN A 154 -9.92 0.79 -20.97
N SER A 155 -9.79 -0.32 -20.24
CA SER A 155 -10.30 -0.47 -18.87
C SER A 155 -9.47 0.31 -17.84
N VAL A 156 -8.23 0.65 -18.17
CA VAL A 156 -7.34 1.46 -17.35
C VAL A 156 -6.82 2.62 -18.19
N THR A 157 -7.00 3.85 -17.70
CA THR A 157 -6.52 5.05 -18.40
C THR A 157 -5.00 5.00 -18.55
N PRO A 158 -4.46 5.24 -19.76
CA PRO A 158 -3.02 5.32 -19.96
C PRO A 158 -2.46 6.55 -19.24
N LEU A 159 -1.26 6.39 -18.66
CA LEU A 159 -0.56 7.48 -17.98
C LEU A 159 0.50 8.05 -18.91
N THR A 160 0.60 9.37 -18.90
CA THR A 160 1.59 10.11 -19.70
C THR A 160 2.64 10.69 -18.77
N TYR A 161 3.90 10.45 -19.10
CA TYR A 161 5.05 11.01 -18.40
C TYR A 161 5.89 11.87 -19.33
N VAL A 162 6.48 12.93 -18.79
CA VAL A 162 7.34 13.85 -19.51
C VAL A 162 8.75 13.77 -18.94
N GLY A 163 9.70 13.39 -19.79
CA GLY A 163 11.13 13.46 -19.50
C GLY A 163 11.72 14.74 -20.09
N VAL A 164 12.56 15.43 -19.33
CA VAL A 164 13.29 16.61 -19.81
C VAL A 164 14.63 16.15 -20.35
N ILE A 165 14.96 16.56 -21.56
CA ILE A 165 16.26 16.34 -22.20
C ILE A 165 17.10 17.58 -21.90
N THR A 166 18.17 17.40 -21.15
CA THR A 166 19.09 18.47 -20.78
C THR A 166 20.51 18.18 -21.24
N ASP A 167 21.30 19.22 -21.43
CA ASP A 167 22.75 19.11 -21.59
C ASP A 167 23.44 18.75 -20.25
N ASP A 168 24.74 18.45 -20.29
CA ASP A 168 25.60 18.22 -19.11
C ASP A 168 25.61 19.43 -18.15
N ASN A 169 25.29 20.62 -18.66
CA ASN A 169 25.15 21.87 -17.91
C ASN A 169 23.70 22.16 -17.44
N GLU A 170 22.80 21.17 -17.49
CA GLU A 170 21.36 21.30 -17.18
C GLU A 170 20.56 22.27 -18.09
N ASN A 171 21.12 22.66 -19.23
CA ASN A 171 20.39 23.46 -20.22
C ASN A 171 19.30 22.64 -20.90
N LEU A 172 18.09 23.17 -21.02
CA LEU A 172 16.97 22.51 -21.69
C LEU A 172 17.21 22.37 -23.20
N LEU A 173 17.20 21.14 -23.69
CA LEU A 173 17.31 20.82 -25.12
C LEU A 173 15.99 20.32 -25.72
N GLY A 174 15.13 19.69 -24.92
CA GLY A 174 13.85 19.18 -25.40
C GLY A 174 13.08 18.37 -24.38
N TYR A 175 12.01 17.72 -24.85
CA TYR A 175 11.13 16.91 -24.02
C TYR A 175 10.76 15.60 -24.70
N VAL A 176 10.63 14.55 -23.90
CA VAL A 176 10.10 13.26 -24.35
C VAL A 176 8.80 12.95 -23.61
N ASN A 177 7.73 12.77 -24.36
CA ASN A 177 6.45 12.29 -23.84
C ASN A 177 6.35 10.80 -24.06
N ILE A 178 6.03 10.08 -22.99
CA ILE A 178 5.84 8.63 -23.00
C ILE A 178 4.44 8.34 -22.52
N HIS A 179 3.73 7.54 -23.32
CA HIS A 179 2.44 6.99 -22.94
C HIS A 179 2.68 5.55 -22.47
N MET A 180 2.40 5.27 -21.21
CA MET A 180 2.60 3.95 -20.63
C MET A 180 1.35 3.08 -20.70
N ASN A 181 1.59 1.79 -20.96
CA ASN A 181 0.62 0.74 -20.76
C ASN A 181 0.51 0.43 -19.26
N THR A 182 -0.38 1.13 -18.58
CA THR A 182 -0.63 0.94 -17.15
C THR A 182 -1.03 -0.48 -16.82
N GLN A 183 -1.80 -1.16 -17.68
CA GLN A 183 -2.17 -2.55 -17.45
C GLN A 183 -0.96 -3.48 -17.39
N ALA A 184 -0.02 -3.37 -18.34
CA ALA A 184 1.18 -4.19 -18.37
C ALA A 184 2.12 -3.91 -17.18
N VAL A 185 2.21 -2.66 -16.74
CA VAL A 185 3.04 -2.26 -15.58
C VAL A 185 2.47 -2.81 -14.27
N LEU A 186 1.16 -2.95 -14.20
CA LEU A 186 0.46 -3.36 -12.98
C LEU A 186 0.30 -4.86 -12.84
N GLU A 187 0.44 -5.64 -13.91
CA GLU A 187 0.23 -7.09 -13.89
C GLU A 187 1.08 -7.78 -12.82
N SER A 188 2.40 -7.56 -12.85
CA SER A 188 3.32 -8.15 -11.88
C SER A 188 2.99 -7.76 -10.43
N PRO A 189 2.93 -6.47 -10.06
CA PRO A 189 2.73 -6.10 -8.66
C PRO A 189 1.28 -6.33 -8.17
N LEU A 190 0.29 -6.46 -9.06
CA LEU A 190 -1.07 -6.93 -8.71
C LEU A 190 -1.06 -8.39 -8.25
N THR A 191 -0.35 -9.29 -8.95
CA THR A 191 -0.30 -10.71 -8.57
C THR A 191 0.37 -10.91 -7.19
N LEU A 192 1.44 -10.16 -6.92
CA LEU A 192 2.11 -10.16 -5.61
C LEU A 192 1.19 -9.66 -4.48
N ARG A 193 0.31 -8.68 -4.76
CA ARG A 193 -0.67 -8.19 -3.77
C ARG A 193 -1.72 -9.22 -3.42
N TYR A 194 -2.25 -9.96 -4.40
CA TYR A 194 -3.20 -11.03 -4.12
C TYR A 194 -2.59 -12.09 -3.20
N GLN A 195 -1.33 -12.44 -3.42
CA GLN A 195 -0.60 -13.36 -2.55
C GLN A 195 -0.39 -12.78 -1.14
N LEU A 196 0.01 -11.51 -1.02
CA LEU A 196 0.20 -10.87 0.27
C LEU A 196 -1.10 -10.77 1.08
N ALA A 197 -2.22 -10.43 0.43
CA ALA A 197 -3.54 -10.39 1.07
C ALA A 197 -3.97 -11.77 1.57
N LEU A 198 -3.68 -12.83 0.80
CA LEU A 198 -3.95 -14.21 1.18
C LEU A 198 -3.13 -14.59 2.43
N ILE A 199 -1.83 -14.30 2.43
CA ILE A 199 -0.96 -14.53 3.61
C ILE A 199 -1.47 -13.77 4.84
N ALA A 200 -1.84 -12.50 4.67
CA ALA A 200 -2.40 -11.69 5.75
C ALA A 200 -3.71 -12.30 6.29
N CYS A 201 -4.60 -12.79 5.43
CA CYS A 201 -5.83 -13.46 5.82
C CYS A 201 -5.54 -14.75 6.63
N ILE A 202 -4.55 -15.55 6.21
CA ILE A 202 -4.10 -16.72 6.96
C ILE A 202 -3.56 -16.32 8.34
N LEU A 203 -2.75 -15.26 8.42
CA LEU A 203 -2.19 -14.79 9.69
C LEU A 203 -3.27 -14.27 10.65
N VAL A 204 -4.27 -13.54 10.15
CA VAL A 204 -5.42 -13.10 10.96
C VAL A 204 -6.19 -14.31 11.50
N PHE A 205 -6.44 -15.31 10.65
CA PHE A 205 -7.07 -16.55 11.08
C PHE A 205 -6.26 -17.29 12.15
N LEU A 206 -4.93 -17.40 11.97
CA LEU A 206 -4.02 -18.02 12.93
C LEU A 206 -4.01 -17.25 14.26
N ALA A 207 -3.96 -15.91 14.21
CA ALA A 207 -4.01 -15.07 15.40
C ALA A 207 -5.33 -15.20 16.16
N LEU A 208 -6.46 -15.31 15.44
CA LEU A 208 -7.77 -15.59 16.05
C LEU A 208 -7.78 -16.97 16.72
N MET A 209 -7.30 -18.00 16.03
CA MET A 209 -7.16 -19.35 16.60
C MET A 209 -6.29 -19.34 17.85
N LEU A 210 -5.12 -18.69 17.79
CA LEU A 210 -4.21 -18.55 18.92
C LEU A 210 -4.87 -17.83 20.10
N GLY A 211 -5.64 -16.76 19.84
CA GLY A 211 -6.40 -16.04 20.86
C GLY A 211 -7.46 -16.91 21.54
N ILE A 212 -8.19 -17.73 20.77
CA ILE A 212 -9.16 -18.71 21.31
C ILE A 212 -8.43 -19.75 22.17
N TYR A 213 -7.28 -20.25 21.72
CA TYR A 213 -6.51 -21.22 22.50
C TYR A 213 -5.88 -20.63 23.76
N LEU A 214 -5.40 -19.39 23.72
CA LEU A 214 -4.86 -18.69 24.90
C LEU A 214 -5.94 -18.45 25.95
N THR A 215 -7.11 -17.97 25.52
CA THR A 215 -8.25 -17.76 26.44
C THR A 215 -8.69 -19.09 27.05
N ARG A 216 -8.80 -20.16 26.25
CA ARG A 216 -9.09 -21.52 26.74
C ARG A 216 -8.01 -22.04 27.70
N ALA A 217 -6.73 -21.82 27.40
CA ALA A 217 -5.62 -22.22 28.26
C ALA A 217 -5.68 -21.49 29.60
N PHE A 218 -5.94 -20.18 29.60
CA PHE A 218 -6.12 -19.41 30.83
C PHE A 218 -7.25 -19.96 31.71
N TYR A 219 -8.40 -20.30 31.11
CA TYR A 219 -9.51 -20.92 31.85
C TYR A 219 -9.14 -22.27 32.46
N LYS A 220 -8.38 -23.10 31.75
CA LYS A 220 -7.95 -24.43 32.22
C LYS A 220 -6.83 -24.37 33.26
N SER A 221 -5.93 -23.39 33.18
CA SER A 221 -4.82 -23.21 34.12
C SER A 221 -5.25 -22.65 35.48
N ARG A 222 -6.44 -22.04 35.55
CA ARG A 222 -7.00 -21.41 36.76
C ARG A 222 -7.07 -22.32 38.00
N PRO A 223 -7.64 -23.54 37.97
CA PRO A 223 -7.65 -24.42 39.15
C PRO A 223 -6.25 -24.81 39.62
N TRP A 224 -5.31 -25.00 38.70
CA TRP A 224 -3.92 -25.34 39.02
C TRP A 224 -3.19 -24.21 39.74
N PHE A 225 -3.33 -22.96 39.27
CA PHE A 225 -2.76 -21.79 39.96
C PHE A 225 -3.31 -21.61 41.38
N ILE A 226 -4.61 -21.82 41.58
CA ILE A 226 -5.23 -21.71 42.91
C ILE A 226 -4.65 -22.77 43.84
N GLN A 227 -4.51 -24.02 43.38
CA GLN A 227 -3.91 -25.10 44.18
C GLN A 227 -2.44 -24.81 44.55
N VAL A 228 -1.66 -24.25 43.64
CA VAL A 228 -0.26 -23.88 43.90
C VAL A 228 -0.19 -22.77 44.95
N ILE A 229 -1.00 -21.72 44.84
CA ILE A 229 -1.04 -20.61 45.81
C ILE A 229 -1.52 -21.11 47.18
N GLU A 230 -2.56 -21.94 47.24
CA GLU A 230 -3.05 -22.50 48.50
C GLU A 230 -2.06 -23.46 49.16
N SER A 231 -1.34 -24.27 48.37
CA SER A 231 -0.29 -25.15 48.89
C SER A 231 0.86 -24.35 49.54
N LYS A 232 1.26 -23.22 48.95
CA LYS A 232 2.26 -22.32 49.54
C LYS A 232 1.75 -21.66 50.82
N ARG A 233 0.51 -21.13 50.81
CA ARG A 233 -0.12 -20.50 51.99
C ARG A 233 -0.26 -21.47 53.17
N ASN A 234 -0.58 -22.73 52.92
CA ASN A 234 -0.67 -23.74 53.98
C ASN A 234 0.70 -24.19 54.51
N LYS A 235 1.76 -24.08 53.70
CA LYS A 235 3.14 -24.37 54.11
C LYS A 235 3.73 -23.29 55.02
N GLU A 236 3.23 -22.06 54.92
CA GLU A 236 3.69 -20.90 55.69
C GLU A 236 2.95 -20.75 57.04
N LYS A 237 1.80 -21.43 57.20
CA LYS A 237 1.02 -21.48 58.44
C LYS A 237 1.39 -22.62 59.39
N ARG A 238 2.33 -23.48 59.01
CA ARG A 238 2.74 -24.69 59.74
C ARG A 238 4.18 -24.55 60.17
#